data_AF-A0A1P8EG94-F1
#
_entry.id   AF-A0A1P8EG94-F1
#
_cell.length_a   1.000
_cell.length_b   1.000
_cell.length_c   1.000
_cell.angle_alpha   90.00
_cell.angle_beta   90.00
_cell.angle_gamma   90.00
#
_symmetry.space_group_name_H-M   'P 1'
#
loop_
_entity.id
_entity.type
_entity.pdbx_description
1 polymer ?
#
loop_
_entity_poly.entity_id
_entity_poly.type
_entity_poly.pdbx_seq_one_letter_code
_entity_poly.pdbx_strand_id
1 'polypeptide(L)'
;MENQHQKIKGYRDLSQEELDLMNEIKKQGQVLEDLVKKLRERGNSQFIEAKNHGVETEDWSENHRLLQARPLRWINIAEDHLQQGLMALTRAVAQPTTF
;
A
#
# COMPACT_ATOMS: atom_id res chain seq x y z
N MET A 1 -7.17 -12.58 -32.04
CA MET A 1 -6.67 -11.28 -31.53
C MET A 1 -5.20 -11.47 -31.24
N GLU A 2 -4.34 -10.71 -31.91
CA GLU A 2 -2.88 -10.80 -31.73
C GLU A 2 -2.53 -10.59 -30.27
N ASN A 3 -1.94 -11.59 -29.62
CA ASN A 3 -1.39 -11.44 -28.28
C ASN A 3 -0.23 -10.45 -28.35
N GLN A 4 -0.51 -9.20 -28.02
CA GLN A 4 0.41 -8.08 -27.97
C GLN A 4 1.39 -8.19 -26.78
N HIS A 5 1.89 -9.38 -26.50
CA HIS A 5 2.98 -9.60 -25.56
C HIS A 5 4.28 -9.53 -26.34
N GLN A 6 4.73 -8.30 -26.64
CA GLN A 6 6.11 -8.09 -27.04
C GLN A 6 6.99 -8.66 -25.93
N LYS A 7 7.80 -9.67 -26.27
CA LYS A 7 8.75 -10.31 -25.37
C LYS A 7 9.62 -9.25 -24.69
N ILE A 8 9.38 -9.00 -23.41
CA ILE A 8 10.32 -8.23 -22.60
C ILE A 8 11.51 -9.14 -22.37
N LYS A 9 12.67 -8.76 -22.92
CA LYS A 9 13.92 -9.52 -22.80
C LYS A 9 14.22 -9.83 -21.33
N GLY A 10 14.40 -11.12 -20.99
CA GLY A 10 14.65 -11.58 -19.62
C GLY A 10 13.42 -12.16 -18.88
N TYR A 11 12.23 -12.05 -19.48
CA TYR A 11 11.00 -12.66 -18.96
C TYR A 11 10.54 -13.83 -19.84
N ARG A 12 9.92 -14.83 -19.21
CA ARG A 12 9.25 -15.93 -19.89
C ARG A 12 7.88 -15.49 -20.42
N ASP A 13 7.36 -16.24 -21.39
CA ASP A 13 5.97 -16.11 -21.80
C ASP A 13 5.07 -16.64 -20.67
N LEU A 14 4.01 -15.90 -20.33
CA LEU A 14 3.04 -16.27 -19.31
C LEU A 14 1.85 -17.00 -19.93
N SER A 15 1.35 -18.01 -19.23
CA SER A 15 0.06 -18.64 -19.56
C SER A 15 -1.09 -17.68 -19.24
N GLN A 16 -2.29 -17.97 -19.76
CA GLN A 16 -3.47 -17.17 -19.44
C GLN A 16 -3.77 -17.20 -17.93
N GLU A 17 -3.62 -18.36 -17.29
CA GLU A 17 -3.80 -18.51 -15.84
C GLU A 17 -2.85 -17.59 -15.05
N GLU A 18 -1.61 -17.46 -15.51
CA GLU A 18 -0.61 -16.60 -14.86
C GLU A 18 -0.89 -15.11 -15.11
N LEU A 19 -1.40 -14.75 -16.28
CA LEU A 19 -1.89 -13.39 -16.55
C LEU A 19 -3.09 -13.04 -15.66
N ASP A 20 -3.98 -13.99 -15.42
CA ASP A 20 -5.12 -13.80 -14.53
C ASP A 20 -4.65 -13.59 -13.09
N LEU A 21 -3.68 -14.38 -12.61
CA LEU A 21 -3.04 -14.17 -11.31
C LEU A 21 -2.35 -12.80 -11.19
N MET A 22 -1.66 -12.34 -12.25
CA MET A 22 -1.08 -10.99 -12.28
C MET A 22 -2.14 -9.90 -12.10
N ASN A 23 -3.28 -10.04 -12.78
CA ASN A 23 -4.39 -9.10 -12.68
C ASN A 23 -5.06 -9.15 -11.31
N GLU A 24 -5.18 -10.33 -10.71
CA GLU A 24 -5.70 -10.48 -9.35
C GLU A 24 -4.79 -9.80 -8.32
N ILE A 25 -3.47 -9.99 -8.41
CA ILE A 25 -2.50 -9.29 -7.54
C ILE A 25 -2.65 -7.77 -7.67
N LYS A 26 -2.76 -7.24 -8.90
CA LYS A 26 -2.97 -5.80 -9.14
C LYS A 26 -4.27 -5.30 -8.52
N LYS A 27 -5.36 -6.07 -8.65
CA LYS A 27 -6.65 -5.73 -8.06
C LYS A 27 -6.56 -5.66 -6.54
N GLN A 28 -5.88 -6.61 -5.90
CA GLN A 28 -5.65 -6.56 -4.45
C GLN A 28 -4.78 -5.35 -4.06
N GLY A 29 -3.79 -5.00 -4.89
CA GLY A 29 -2.99 -3.79 -4.69
C GLY A 29 -3.84 -2.52 -4.60
N GLN A 30 -4.82 -2.35 -5.49
CA GLN A 30 -5.74 -1.20 -5.45
C GLN A 30 -6.60 -1.19 -4.18
N VAL A 31 -7.11 -2.34 -3.76
CA VAL A 31 -7.89 -2.46 -2.52
C VAL A 31 -7.06 -2.06 -1.29
N LEU A 32 -5.80 -2.49 -1.24
CA LEU A 32 -4.88 -2.15 -0.16
C LEU A 32 -4.50 -0.66 -0.18
N GLU A 33 -4.26 -0.09 -1.36
CA GLU A 33 -4.00 1.35 -1.54
C GLU A 33 -5.16 2.19 -1.01
N ASP A 34 -6.39 1.85 -1.38
CA ASP A 34 -7.60 2.53 -0.87
C ASP A 34 -7.71 2.46 0.66
N LEU A 35 -7.36 1.32 1.25
CA LEU A 35 -7.35 1.17 2.71
C LEU A 35 -6.28 2.04 3.37
N VAL A 36 -5.05 2.04 2.85
CA VAL A 36 -3.95 2.88 3.33
C VAL A 36 -4.33 4.35 3.27
N LYS A 37 -4.94 4.79 2.15
CA LYS A 37 -5.43 6.16 1.98
C LYS A 37 -6.45 6.54 3.04
N LYS A 38 -7.48 5.72 3.27
CA LYS A 38 -8.50 5.96 4.29
C LYS A 38 -7.90 6.08 5.71
N LEU A 39 -6.95 5.20 6.04
CA LEU A 39 -6.27 5.22 7.34
C LEU A 39 -5.41 6.47 7.50
N ARG A 40 -4.72 6.90 6.44
CA ARG A 40 -3.90 8.11 6.42
C ARG A 40 -4.75 9.37 6.57
N GLU A 41 -5.85 9.45 5.85
CA GLU A 41 -6.85 10.53 5.99
C GLU A 41 -7.37 10.60 7.41
N ARG A 42 -7.82 9.48 7.99
CA ARG A 42 -8.30 9.45 9.38
C ARG A 42 -7.22 9.86 10.37
N GLY A 43 -5.99 9.37 10.21
CA GLY A 43 -4.87 9.73 11.08
C GLY A 43 -4.59 11.23 11.04
N ASN A 44 -4.59 11.84 9.86
CA ASN A 44 -4.41 13.29 9.70
C ASN A 44 -5.57 14.08 10.34
N SER A 45 -6.82 13.67 10.11
CA SER A 45 -7.99 14.29 10.74
C SER A 45 -7.89 14.24 12.27
N GLN A 46 -7.48 13.12 12.85
CA GLN A 46 -7.28 13.01 14.31
C GLN A 46 -6.24 14.00 14.83
N PHE A 47 -5.13 14.20 14.13
CA PHE A 47 -4.14 15.22 14.53
C PHE A 47 -4.70 16.64 14.45
N ILE A 48 -5.50 16.95 13.43
CA ILE A 48 -6.13 18.27 13.29
C ILE A 48 -7.16 18.49 14.42
N GLU A 49 -8.04 17.51 14.65
CA GLU A 49 -9.04 17.51 15.72
C GLU A 49 -8.37 17.70 17.09
N ALA A 50 -7.34 16.91 17.40
CA ALA A 50 -6.61 16.98 18.66
C ALA A 50 -5.88 18.32 18.86
N LYS A 51 -5.30 18.87 17.79
CA LYS A 51 -4.66 20.19 17.82
C LYS A 51 -5.66 21.29 18.09
N ASN A 52 -6.79 21.30 17.36
CA ASN A 52 -7.83 22.31 17.54
C ASN A 52 -8.40 22.26 18.96
N HIS A 53 -8.66 21.06 19.47
CA HIS A 53 -9.11 20.85 20.85
C HIS A 53 -8.12 21.43 21.88
N GLY A 54 -6.82 21.16 21.73
CA GLY A 54 -5.80 21.70 22.63
C GLY A 54 -5.66 23.22 22.55
N VAL A 55 -5.87 23.82 21.38
CA VAL A 55 -5.90 25.29 21.23
C VAL A 55 -7.13 25.90 21.89
N GLU A 56 -8.30 25.27 21.77
CA GLU A 56 -9.56 25.79 22.30
C GLU A 56 -9.71 25.59 23.82
N THR A 57 -9.17 24.50 24.35
CA THR A 57 -9.48 24.05 25.73
C THR A 57 -8.25 23.93 26.64
N GLU A 58 -7.05 24.12 26.09
CA GLU A 58 -5.77 23.83 26.74
C GLU A 58 -5.55 22.35 27.11
N ASP A 59 -6.46 21.44 26.75
CA ASP A 59 -6.28 19.99 26.91
C ASP A 59 -5.52 19.39 25.72
N TRP A 60 -4.25 19.07 25.94
CA TRP A 60 -3.37 18.46 24.96
C TRP A 60 -3.23 16.94 25.12
N SER A 61 -4.04 16.29 25.95
CA SER A 61 -3.92 14.87 26.27
C SER A 61 -3.98 13.98 25.02
N GLU A 62 -4.95 14.23 24.13
CA GLU A 62 -5.10 13.47 22.88
C GLU A 62 -3.94 13.73 21.91
N ASN A 63 -3.47 14.97 21.81
CA ASN A 63 -2.31 15.29 20.97
C ASN A 63 -1.06 14.56 21.47
N HIS A 64 -0.81 14.53 22.79
CA HIS A 64 0.27 13.74 23.38
C HIS A 64 0.12 12.25 23.10
N ARG A 65 -1.09 11.70 23.24
CA ARG A 65 -1.37 10.29 22.94
C ARG A 65 -1.03 9.95 21.49
N LEU A 66 -1.43 10.80 20.53
CA LEU A 66 -1.16 10.60 19.11
C LEU A 66 0.34 10.70 18.77
N LEU A 67 1.06 11.66 19.37
CA LEU A 67 2.51 11.81 19.21
C LEU A 67 3.30 10.58 19.73
N GLN A 68 2.81 9.96 20.80
CA GLN A 68 3.40 8.73 21.35
C GLN A 68 3.04 7.50 20.50
N ALA A 69 1.78 7.37 20.11
CA ALA A 69 1.30 6.23 19.33
C ALA A 69 1.84 6.21 17.89
N ARG A 70 2.16 7.38 17.32
CA ARG A 70 2.73 7.55 15.96
C ARG A 70 1.96 6.79 14.86
N PRO A 71 0.63 6.94 14.73
CA PRO A 71 -0.18 6.15 13.81
C PRO A 71 0.28 6.29 12.35
N LEU A 72 0.66 7.49 11.90
CA LEU A 72 1.15 7.71 10.52
C LEU A 72 2.43 6.93 10.21
N ARG A 73 3.32 6.75 11.20
CA ARG A 73 4.52 5.91 11.04
C ARG A 73 4.14 4.47 10.77
N TRP A 74 3.18 3.94 11.54
CA TRP A 74 2.73 2.55 11.37
C TRP A 74 2.00 2.33 10.06
N ILE A 75 1.24 3.33 9.57
CA ILE A 75 0.64 3.29 8.24
C ILE A 75 1.72 3.22 7.15
N ASN A 76 2.77 4.05 7.24
CA ASN A 76 3.89 4.00 6.26
C ASN A 76 4.57 2.64 6.25
N ILE A 77 4.86 2.06 7.42
CA ILE A 77 5.48 0.72 7.51
C ILE A 77 4.58 -0.35 6.88
N ALA A 78 3.27 -0.28 7.14
CA ALA A 78 2.32 -1.20 6.54
C ALA A 78 2.29 -1.05 5.02
N GLU A 79 2.23 0.18 4.51
CA GLU A 79 2.27 0.48 3.07
C GLU A 79 3.52 -0.09 2.40
N ASP A 80 4.71 0.15 2.96
CA ASP A 80 5.98 -0.38 2.46
C ASP A 80 5.96 -1.92 2.39
N HIS A 81 5.53 -2.59 3.47
CA HIS A 81 5.48 -4.05 3.51
C HIS A 81 4.43 -4.64 2.57
N LEU A 82 3.27 -4.00 2.42
CA LEU A 82 2.23 -4.44 1.48
C LEU A 82 2.71 -4.30 0.04
N GLN A 83 3.34 -3.17 -0.31
CA GLN A 83 3.93 -2.96 -1.63
C GLN A 83 5.03 -4.00 -1.92
N GLN A 84 5.93 -4.25 -0.96
CA GLN A 84 6.95 -5.29 -1.09
C GLN A 84 6.33 -6.69 -1.27
N GLY A 85 5.28 -7.00 -0.51
CA GLY A 85 4.54 -8.26 -0.63
C GLY A 85 3.92 -8.43 -2.03
N LEU A 86 3.25 -7.41 -2.55
CA LEU A 86 2.67 -7.41 -3.90
C LEU A 86 3.75 -7.58 -4.98
N MET A 87 4.91 -6.94 -4.81
CA MET A 87 6.04 -7.10 -5.71
C MET A 87 6.63 -8.52 -5.65
N ALA A 88 6.74 -9.10 -4.45
CA ALA A 88 7.19 -10.47 -4.27
C ALA A 88 6.24 -11.49 -4.92
N LEU A 89 4.92 -11.31 -4.76
CA LEU A 89 3.89 -12.12 -5.43
C LEU A 89 3.98 -11.99 -6.95
N THR A 90 4.11 -10.75 -7.46
CA THR A 90 4.29 -10.49 -8.90
C THR A 90 5.53 -11.20 -9.43
N ARG A 91 6.65 -11.16 -8.70
CA ARG A 91 7.89 -11.84 -9.08
C ARG A 91 7.75 -13.36 -9.05
N ALA A 92 6.96 -13.92 -8.12
CA ALA A 92 6.68 -15.36 -8.06
C ALA A 92 5.92 -15.86 -9.30
N VAL A 93 5.04 -15.04 -9.88
CA VAL A 93 4.37 -15.34 -11.15
C VAL A 93 5.30 -15.08 -12.34
N ALA A 94 6.00 -13.94 -12.36
CA ALA A 94 6.87 -13.56 -13.48
C ALA A 94 8.09 -14.48 -13.68
N GLN A 95 8.63 -15.05 -12.60
CA GLN A 95 9.81 -15.95 -12.60
C GLN A 95 10.96 -15.45 -13.48
N PRO A 96 11.46 -14.20 -13.26
CA PRO A 96 12.59 -13.69 -14.04
C PRO A 96 13.86 -14.52 -13.75
N THR A 97 14.68 -14.72 -14.78
CA THR A 97 15.94 -15.48 -14.68
C THR A 97 17.17 -14.58 -14.49
N THR A 98 16.98 -13.26 -14.51
CA THR A 98 18.02 -12.26 -14.26
C THR A 98 17.71 -11.46 -13.00
N PHE A 99 18.76 -10.93 -12.38
CA PHE A 99 18.66 -10.11 -11.16
C PHE A 99 17.93 -8.80 -11.45
#